data_AF-A0A1Q3MM04-F1
#
_entry.id   AF-A0A1Q3MM04-F1
#
_cell.length_a   1.000
_cell.length_b   1.000
_cell.length_c   1.000
_cell.angle_alpha   90.00
_cell.angle_beta   90.00
_cell.angle_gamma   90.00
#
_symmetry.space_group_name_H-M   'P 1'
#
loop_
_entity.id
_entity.type
_entity.pdbx_description
1 polymer ?
#
loop_
_entity_poly.entity_id
_entity_poly.type
_entity_poly.pdbx_seq_one_letter_code
_entity_poly.pdbx_strand_id
1 'polypeptide(L)'
;MEQRDEVWAETTDGGLLRELFGYYPTLHDARIRSIAFDPRKDLAELLVDYRDLVEGQPSNSELNVRIKLTWTKVKRFDLSLGANDIGSMSMRRQGDLIRTEIESGYGVNGFIESEQFEAVLDKLDPLPDDEEEDRFSIRYR
;
A
#
# COMPACT_ATOMS: atom_id res chain seq x y z
N MET A 1 1.20 -1.39 -20.73
CA MET A 1 0.67 -1.50 -19.37
C MET A 1 1.76 -2.22 -18.60
N GLU A 2 2.33 -1.60 -17.58
CA GLU A 2 3.40 -2.23 -16.80
C GLU A 2 2.80 -3.35 -15.94
N GLN A 3 3.55 -4.40 -15.60
CA GLN A 3 3.02 -5.52 -14.77
C GLN A 3 2.45 -5.06 -13.43
N ARG A 4 2.91 -3.92 -12.92
CA ARG A 4 2.39 -3.27 -11.72
C ARG A 4 0.95 -2.78 -11.90
N ASP A 5 0.63 -2.27 -13.08
CA ASP A 5 -0.71 -1.76 -13.39
C ASP A 5 -1.75 -2.89 -13.42
N GLU A 6 -1.34 -4.10 -13.82
CA GLU A 6 -2.22 -5.26 -13.89
C GLU A 6 -2.69 -5.68 -12.49
N VAL A 7 -1.78 -5.78 -11.51
CA VAL A 7 -2.13 -6.14 -10.12
C VAL A 7 -3.05 -5.08 -9.49
N TRP A 8 -2.77 -3.80 -9.73
CA TRP A 8 -3.63 -2.72 -9.25
C TRP A 8 -5.00 -2.69 -9.94
N ALA A 9 -5.09 -3.07 -11.21
CA ALA A 9 -6.37 -3.10 -11.92
C ALA A 9 -7.32 -4.18 -11.35
N GLU A 10 -6.79 -5.23 -10.74
CA GLU A 10 -7.54 -6.37 -10.23
C GLU A 10 -8.08 -6.20 -8.81
N THR A 11 -7.59 -5.20 -8.07
CA THR A 11 -8.05 -4.96 -6.69
C THR A 11 -9.41 -4.23 -6.65
N THR A 12 -10.18 -4.47 -5.59
CA THR A 12 -11.50 -3.90 -5.30
C THR A 12 -11.63 -2.42 -5.65
N ASP A 13 -10.75 -1.56 -5.13
CA ASP A 13 -10.79 -0.11 -5.41
C ASP A 13 -9.74 0.36 -6.43
N GLY A 14 -9.15 -0.55 -7.21
CA GLY A 14 -8.11 -0.21 -8.19
C GLY A 14 -8.56 0.83 -9.22
N GLY A 15 -9.74 0.61 -9.81
CA GLY A 15 -10.35 1.54 -10.75
C GLY A 15 -10.63 2.92 -10.14
N LEU A 16 -11.14 2.95 -8.90
CA LEU A 16 -11.40 4.19 -8.18
C LEU A 16 -10.10 4.96 -7.89
N LEU A 17 -9.06 4.28 -7.40
CA LEU A 17 -7.76 4.91 -7.13
C LEU A 17 -7.16 5.50 -8.42
N ARG A 18 -7.31 4.80 -9.55
CA ARG A 18 -6.89 5.32 -10.86
C ARG A 18 -7.72 6.51 -11.32
N GLU A 19 -9.03 6.52 -11.06
CA GLU A 19 -9.90 7.66 -11.38
C GLU A 19 -9.52 8.91 -10.56
N LEU A 20 -9.18 8.73 -9.28
CA LEU A 20 -8.79 9.82 -8.40
C LEU A 20 -7.45 10.45 -8.82
N PHE A 21 -6.43 9.63 -9.08
CA PHE A 21 -5.05 10.12 -9.28
C PHE A 21 -4.60 10.13 -10.75
N GLY A 22 -5.36 9.52 -11.66
CA GLY A 22 -5.00 9.33 -13.08
C GLY A 22 -3.95 8.25 -13.34
N TYR A 23 -3.39 7.67 -12.29
CA TYR A 23 -2.49 6.53 -12.31
C TYR A 23 -2.71 5.67 -11.07
N TYR A 24 -2.17 4.45 -11.10
CA TYR A 24 -2.19 3.60 -9.92
C TYR A 24 -1.15 4.06 -8.89
N PRO A 25 -1.52 4.16 -7.60
CA PRO A 25 -0.63 4.62 -6.54
C PRO A 25 0.72 3.91 -6.52
N THR A 26 1.81 4.68 -6.52
CA THR A 26 3.18 4.20 -6.27
C THR A 26 3.46 4.06 -4.80
N LEU A 27 2.63 4.69 -3.96
CA LEU A 27 2.84 4.89 -2.54
C LEU A 27 4.20 5.55 -2.25
N HIS A 28 4.74 6.31 -3.20
CA HIS A 28 5.88 7.18 -2.96
C HIS A 28 5.49 8.22 -1.92
N ASP A 29 6.31 8.37 -0.89
CA ASP A 29 6.07 9.20 0.31
C ASP A 29 4.80 8.85 1.11
N ALA A 30 4.27 7.62 0.99
CA ALA A 30 3.15 7.18 1.82
C ALA A 30 3.61 6.91 3.26
N ARG A 31 2.84 7.34 4.25
CA ARG A 31 3.12 7.12 5.67
C ARG A 31 2.43 5.85 6.16
N ILE A 32 3.21 4.91 6.70
CA ILE A 32 2.73 3.69 7.33
C ILE A 32 2.12 4.00 8.69
N ARG A 33 0.86 3.61 8.87
CA ARG A 33 0.14 3.67 10.15
C ARG A 33 0.30 2.39 10.94
N SER A 34 0.09 1.24 10.31
CA SER A 34 0.17 -0.05 10.99
C SER A 34 0.54 -1.17 10.04
N ILE A 35 1.24 -2.17 10.60
CA ILE A 35 1.59 -3.41 9.92
C ILE A 35 1.13 -4.57 10.79
N ALA A 36 0.39 -5.50 10.20
CA ALA A 36 0.02 -6.74 10.85
C ALA A 36 0.41 -7.93 9.99
N PHE A 37 0.98 -8.95 10.61
CA PHE A 37 1.21 -10.25 9.97
C PHE A 37 0.75 -11.37 10.89
N ASP A 38 -0.10 -12.25 10.37
CA ASP A 38 -0.61 -13.45 11.03
C ASP A 38 -0.20 -14.68 10.19
N PRO A 39 0.92 -15.35 10.52
CA PRO A 39 1.40 -16.53 9.81
C PRO A 39 0.49 -17.74 9.96
N ARG A 40 -0.48 -17.75 10.89
CA ARG A 40 -1.43 -18.86 11.03
C ARG A 40 -2.59 -18.73 10.05
N LYS A 41 -2.82 -17.53 9.53
CA LYS A 41 -3.86 -17.22 8.54
C LYS A 41 -3.29 -16.91 7.16
N ASP A 42 -1.97 -16.95 7.00
CA ASP A 42 -1.27 -16.50 5.79
C ASP A 42 -1.75 -15.11 5.36
N LEU A 43 -1.84 -14.18 6.31
CA LEU A 43 -2.44 -12.86 6.14
C LEU A 43 -1.47 -11.76 6.55
N ALA A 44 -1.25 -10.79 5.65
CA ALA A 44 -0.57 -9.54 5.96
C ALA A 44 -1.48 -8.35 5.66
N GLU A 45 -1.44 -7.34 6.51
CA GLU A 45 -2.19 -6.09 6.36
C GLU A 45 -1.26 -4.89 6.57
N LEU A 46 -1.40 -3.89 5.73
CA LEU A 46 -0.67 -2.62 5.80
C LEU A 46 -1.68 -1.47 5.65
N LEU A 47 -1.70 -0.57 6.62
CA LEU A 47 -2.51 0.64 6.55
C LEU A 47 -1.58 1.83 6.30
N VAL A 48 -1.86 2.60 5.25
CA VAL A 48 -1.04 3.74 4.85
C VAL A 48 -1.90 4.97 4.62
N ASP A 49 -1.36 6.14 4.96
CA ASP A 49 -1.84 7.39 4.39
C ASP A 49 -0.98 7.71 3.16
N TYR A 50 -1.63 8.03 2.05
CA TYR A 50 -1.01 8.38 0.78
C TYR A 50 -1.54 9.73 0.33
N ARG A 51 -0.65 10.58 -0.17
CA ARG A 51 -1.00 11.91 -0.67
C ARG A 51 -0.45 12.04 -2.08
N ASP A 52 -1.32 12.46 -2.99
CA ASP A 52 -0.88 12.74 -4.35
C ASP A 52 -1.78 13.73 -5.09
N LEU A 53 -1.35 14.15 -6.27
CA LEU A 53 -2.06 15.06 -7.15
C LEU A 53 -3.29 14.39 -7.78
N VAL A 54 -4.40 15.10 -7.79
CA VAL A 54 -5.67 14.63 -8.39
C VAL A 54 -5.67 14.90 -9.89
N GLU A 55 -6.03 13.90 -10.71
CA GLU A 55 -6.13 14.08 -12.16
C GLU A 55 -7.26 15.07 -12.51
N GLY A 56 -7.01 15.96 -13.47
CA GLY A 56 -8.01 16.92 -13.97
C GLY A 56 -8.30 18.10 -13.04
N GLN A 57 -7.63 18.21 -11.89
CA GLN A 57 -7.70 19.35 -10.99
C GLN A 57 -6.55 20.34 -11.23
N PRO A 58 -6.66 21.60 -10.78
CA PRO A 58 -5.56 22.57 -10.88
C PRO A 58 -4.28 22.02 -10.27
N SER A 59 -3.14 22.28 -10.91
CA SER A 59 -1.81 21.98 -10.38
C SER A 59 -1.73 22.54 -8.95
N ASN A 60 -1.42 21.67 -7.97
CA ASN A 60 -1.43 21.87 -6.50
C ASN A 60 -2.64 21.31 -5.74
N SER A 61 -3.63 20.71 -6.42
CA SER A 61 -4.73 20.02 -5.72
C SER A 61 -4.27 18.61 -5.33
N GLU A 62 -3.82 18.47 -4.08
CA GLU A 62 -3.45 17.20 -3.48
C GLU A 62 -4.64 16.60 -2.74
N LEU A 63 -4.78 15.28 -2.81
CA LEU A 63 -5.74 14.51 -2.05
C LEU A 63 -5.00 13.56 -1.12
N ASN A 64 -5.35 13.62 0.17
CA ASN A 64 -4.94 12.60 1.12
C ASN A 64 -5.93 11.44 1.04
N VAL A 65 -5.44 10.21 1.03
CA VAL A 65 -6.26 9.01 1.15
C VAL A 65 -5.63 8.08 2.17
N ARG A 66 -6.47 7.35 2.89
CA ARG A 66 -6.02 6.19 3.64
C ARG A 66 -6.35 4.95 2.86
N ILE A 67 -5.36 4.09 2.65
CA ILE A 67 -5.51 2.85 1.90
C ILE A 67 -5.16 1.69 2.82
N LYS A 68 -6.07 0.72 2.90
CA LYS A 68 -5.80 -0.57 3.52
C LYS A 68 -5.36 -1.54 2.44
N LEU A 69 -4.16 -2.09 2.59
CA LEU A 69 -3.57 -3.10 1.73
C LEU A 69 -3.59 -4.44 2.45
N THR A 70 -4.07 -5.47 1.78
CA THR A 70 -4.25 -6.82 2.33
C THR A 70 -3.65 -7.84 1.38
N TRP A 71 -2.72 -8.65 1.88
CA TRP A 71 -2.20 -9.81 1.16
C TRP A 71 -2.71 -11.08 1.84
N THR A 72 -3.34 -11.97 1.08
CA THR A 72 -3.84 -13.25 1.59
C THR A 72 -3.12 -14.42 0.93
N LYS A 73 -3.11 -15.56 1.63
CA LYS A 73 -2.31 -16.73 1.25
C LYS A 73 -0.83 -16.39 1.07
N VAL A 74 -0.32 -15.57 1.98
CA VAL A 74 1.08 -15.15 2.05
C VAL A 74 1.99 -16.37 2.16
N LYS A 75 2.94 -16.50 1.22
CA LYS A 75 3.96 -17.56 1.21
C LYS A 75 5.26 -17.10 1.84
N ARG A 76 5.56 -15.80 1.71
CA ARG A 76 6.74 -15.19 2.31
C ARG A 76 6.43 -13.76 2.72
N PHE A 77 6.81 -13.42 3.94
CA PHE A 77 6.72 -12.09 4.50
C PHE A 77 8.09 -11.71 5.05
N ASP A 78 8.75 -10.75 4.42
CA ASP A 78 10.10 -10.32 4.76
C ASP A 78 10.11 -8.79 4.69
N LEU A 79 9.63 -8.12 5.74
CA LEU A 79 9.61 -6.66 5.84
C LEU A 79 10.46 -6.20 7.02
N SER A 80 11.47 -5.39 6.72
CA SER A 80 12.39 -4.78 7.68
C SER A 80 12.43 -3.27 7.45
N LEU A 81 11.39 -2.59 7.91
CA LEU A 81 11.24 -1.15 7.71
C LEU A 81 12.04 -0.38 8.78
N GLY A 82 12.97 0.45 8.33
CA GLY A 82 13.76 1.33 9.20
C GLY A 82 13.07 2.65 9.55
N ALA A 83 11.99 2.98 8.83
CA ALA A 83 11.17 4.18 9.01
C ALA A 83 9.71 3.84 8.67
N ASN A 84 8.78 4.70 9.07
CA ASN A 84 7.36 4.55 8.79
C ASN A 84 6.93 5.27 7.50
N ASP A 85 7.85 5.51 6.57
CA ASP A 85 7.58 6.13 5.27
C ASP A 85 7.92 5.14 4.15
N ILE A 86 7.08 5.07 3.12
CA ILE A 86 7.30 4.27 1.92
C ILE A 86 7.93 5.18 0.87
N GLY A 87 9.14 4.83 0.41
CA GLY A 87 9.76 5.48 -0.75
C GLY A 87 9.17 4.98 -2.06
N SER A 88 8.87 3.69 -2.16
CA SER A 88 8.12 3.14 -3.29
C SER A 88 7.49 1.79 -2.95
N MET A 89 6.40 1.45 -3.64
CA MET A 89 5.85 0.11 -3.67
C MET A 89 5.65 -0.35 -5.11
N SER A 90 6.22 -1.51 -5.43
CA SER A 90 6.03 -2.16 -6.72
C SER A 90 5.43 -3.55 -6.56
N MET A 91 4.64 -3.96 -7.55
CA MET A 91 4.02 -5.28 -7.58
C MET A 91 4.25 -5.90 -8.94
N ARG A 92 4.52 -7.20 -8.95
CA ARG A 92 4.66 -7.98 -10.19
C ARG A 92 4.17 -9.41 -9.98
N ARG A 93 3.62 -10.00 -11.05
CA ARG A 93 3.28 -11.41 -11.07
C ARG A 93 4.52 -12.28 -11.31
N GLN A 94 4.63 -13.36 -10.56
CA GLN A 94 5.67 -14.39 -10.68
C GLN A 94 5.01 -15.76 -10.64
N GLY A 95 4.54 -16.22 -11.81
CA GLY A 95 3.64 -17.39 -11.88
C GLY A 95 2.32 -17.09 -11.19
N ASP A 96 1.93 -17.96 -10.26
CA ASP A 96 0.68 -17.83 -9.49
C ASP A 96 0.81 -16.87 -8.29
N LEU A 97 1.99 -16.28 -8.08
CA LEU A 97 2.27 -15.39 -6.97
C LEU A 97 2.34 -13.92 -7.43
N ILE A 98 1.97 -13.04 -6.52
CA ILE A 98 2.20 -11.61 -6.56
C ILE A 98 3.37 -11.34 -5.62
N ARG A 99 4.45 -10.78 -6.16
CA ARG A 99 5.58 -10.27 -5.38
C ARG A 99 5.42 -8.76 -5.24
N THR A 100 5.25 -8.31 -4.01
CA THR A 100 5.17 -6.89 -3.65
C THR A 100 6.48 -6.49 -2.98
N GLU A 101 7.19 -5.53 -3.55
CA GLU A 101 8.45 -4.98 -3.01
C GLU A 101 8.16 -3.59 -2.42
N ILE A 102 8.60 -3.36 -1.18
CA ILE A 102 8.41 -2.10 -0.47
C ILE A 102 9.79 -1.53 -0.11
N GLU A 103 10.01 -0.28 -0.50
CA GLU A 103 11.22 0.49 -0.19
C GLU A 103 10.86 1.56 0.84
N SER A 104 11.71 1.78 1.86
CA SER A 104 11.52 2.83 2.87
C SER A 104 12.80 3.64 3.10
N GLY A 105 12.87 4.90 2.65
CA GLY A 105 14.09 5.69 2.77
C GLY A 105 15.28 5.10 1.99
N TYR A 106 16.42 4.82 2.64
CA TYR A 106 17.66 4.38 1.99
C TYR A 106 17.76 2.85 1.80
N GLY A 107 17.04 2.30 0.82
CA GLY A 107 17.23 0.92 0.32
C GLY A 107 15.96 0.06 0.23
N VAL A 108 16.10 -1.12 -0.39
CA VAL A 108 15.04 -2.14 -0.47
C VAL A 108 14.88 -2.79 0.90
N ASN A 109 13.71 -2.61 1.50
CA ASN A 109 13.49 -2.95 2.90
C ASN A 109 12.56 -4.13 3.11
N GLY A 110 12.14 -4.76 2.01
CA GLY A 110 11.50 -6.06 2.10
C GLY A 110 10.52 -6.35 0.97
N PHE A 111 9.87 -7.50 1.10
CA PHE A 111 8.84 -7.95 0.18
C PHE A 111 7.82 -8.87 0.84
N ILE A 112 6.68 -8.98 0.16
CA ILE A 112 5.62 -9.94 0.46
C ILE A 112 5.35 -10.74 -0.81
N GLU A 113 5.32 -12.06 -0.69
CA GLU A 113 4.85 -12.98 -1.73
C GLU A 113 3.52 -13.58 -1.30
N SER A 114 2.51 -13.46 -2.14
CA SER A 114 1.13 -13.87 -1.85
C SER A 114 0.44 -14.36 -3.11
N GLU A 115 -0.64 -15.14 -2.99
CA GLU A 115 -1.46 -15.49 -4.17
C GLU A 115 -2.47 -14.39 -4.52
N GLN A 116 -2.80 -13.52 -3.55
CA GLN A 116 -3.90 -12.58 -3.63
C GLN A 116 -3.55 -11.26 -2.94
N PHE A 117 -4.01 -10.17 -3.53
CA PHE A 117 -3.81 -8.82 -3.05
C PHE A 117 -5.10 -8.01 -3.20
N GLU A 118 -5.40 -7.21 -2.19
CA GLU A 118 -6.50 -6.26 -2.18
C GLU A 118 -6.03 -4.93 -1.59
N ALA A 119 -6.50 -3.85 -2.18
CA ALA A 119 -6.37 -2.48 -1.74
C ALA A 119 -7.77 -1.85 -1.71
N VAL A 120 -8.12 -1.31 -0.55
CA VAL A 120 -9.40 -0.65 -0.28
C VAL A 120 -9.13 0.78 0.17
N LEU A 121 -9.88 1.72 -0.36
CA LEU A 121 -9.93 3.09 0.13
C LEU A 121 -10.64 3.10 1.50
N ASP A 122 -9.88 3.26 2.56
CA ASP A 122 -10.39 3.29 3.94
C ASP A 122 -10.97 4.67 4.30
N LYS A 123 -10.27 5.75 3.92
CA LYS A 123 -10.73 7.14 4.10
C LYS A 123 -10.33 8.02 2.92
N LEU A 124 -11.22 8.94 2.57
CA LEU A 124 -10.99 10.02 1.62
C LEU A 124 -10.77 11.33 2.37
N ASP A 125 -9.66 12.01 2.09
CA ASP A 125 -9.19 13.25 2.73
C ASP A 125 -9.19 13.22 4.27
N PRO A 126 -8.50 12.25 4.91
CA PRO A 126 -8.39 12.23 6.36
C PRO A 126 -7.60 13.45 6.85
N LEU A 127 -8.05 14.04 7.97
CA LEU A 127 -7.28 15.07 8.66
C LEU A 127 -5.96 14.47 9.20
N PRO A 128 -4.87 15.25 9.26
CA PRO A 128 -3.57 14.79 9.80
C PRO A 128 -3.71 14.20 11.21
N ASP A 129 -4.59 14.80 12.01
CA ASP A 129 -4.87 14.49 13.41
C ASP A 129 -6.25 13.84 13.59
N ASP A 130 -6.70 12.96 12.70
CA ASP A 130 -7.79 12.04 13.02
C ASP A 130 -7.29 11.06 14.11
N GLU A 131 -7.31 11.57 15.35
CA GLU A 131 -6.80 11.04 16.60
C GLU A 131 -7.45 9.70 16.95
N GLU A 132 -6.69 8.60 16.89
CA GLU A 132 -6.76 7.52 17.89
C GLU A 132 -5.56 6.54 17.83
N GLU A 133 -4.88 6.41 16.68
CA GLU A 133 -3.80 5.40 16.51
C GLU A 133 -2.54 5.92 15.77
N ASP A 134 -2.06 7.13 16.08
CA ASP A 134 -0.82 7.68 15.47
C ASP A 134 0.48 6.98 15.95
N ARG A 135 0.36 5.87 16.69
CA ARG A 135 1.51 5.03 17.01
C ARG A 135 1.71 4.05 15.88
N PHE A 136 2.73 4.30 15.06
CA PHE A 136 3.30 3.28 14.21
C PHE A 136 3.43 1.98 15.02
N SER A 137 2.70 0.96 14.59
CA SER A 137 2.67 -0.31 15.30
C SER A 137 2.91 -1.47 14.34
N ILE A 138 3.80 -2.36 14.76
CA ILE A 138 4.04 -3.63 14.10
C ILE A 138 3.50 -4.71 15.02
N ARG A 139 2.55 -5.51 14.52
CA ARG A 139 1.94 -6.59 15.28
C ARG A 139 2.21 -7.92 14.56
N TYR A 140 2.96 -8.80 15.21
CA TYR A 140 3.08 -10.21 14.83
C TYR A 140 2.09 -11.01 15.68
N ARG A 141 1.11 -11.66 15.05
CA ARG A 141 0.02 -12.39 15.74
C ARG A 141 0.21 -13.91 15.70
#